data_AF-A0A9D9BXY8-F1
#
_entry.id   AF-A0A9D9BXY8-F1
#
_cell.length_a   1.000
_cell.length_b   1.000
_cell.length_c   1.000
_cell.angle_alpha   90.00
_cell.angle_beta   90.00
_cell.angle_gamma   90.00
#
_symmetry.space_group_name_H-M   'P 1'
#
loop_
_entity.id
_entity.type
_entity.pdbx_description
1 polymer ?
#
loop_
_entity_poly.entity_id
_entity_poly.type
_entity_poly.pdbx_seq_one_letter_code
_entity_poly.pdbx_strand_id
1 'polypeptide(L)'
;MLLPKELGQLKHLEKKHVLLPVGADHPFSTIKKKKAPCNRQGGLLKGWNKPEQKGFSVNELWNYQSAIAVGIRCDNLFVLDIDGETANSKVIDLGLGGGADTWTIRRTGEQHYYKRIFLPTKEQINAIPPNSKGKKELHFRVYTKEEKDSREAIEFFGHTPGRQVIVQGQHFSTNGRYTTRIGEEPKNLRPPTVREWNIVLRLARQYAGEKVPPPGLVLKNKTSWKRLAECPICNRNERVVCSISEDRQTISCFHGLTFYPPTGLKKGEVIFGTWAYSKTEERSFGTFSTFVRHRPSSLELLNRRLQISG
;
A
#
# COMPACT_ATOMS: atom_id res chain seq x y z
N MET A 1 26.54 -8.61 -7.93
CA MET A 1 26.46 -9.81 -8.83
C MET A 1 25.64 -10.91 -8.17
N LEU A 2 24.98 -11.74 -8.99
CA LEU A 2 24.27 -12.95 -8.56
C LEU A 2 25.26 -14.01 -8.04
N LEU A 3 24.82 -14.89 -7.13
CA LEU A 3 25.64 -15.99 -6.62
C LEU A 3 25.01 -17.36 -6.96
N PRO A 4 25.81 -18.43 -7.17
CA PRO A 4 25.27 -19.75 -7.53
C PRO A 4 24.31 -20.33 -6.48
N LYS A 5 24.68 -20.24 -5.20
CA LYS A 5 23.86 -20.76 -4.08
C LYS A 5 22.47 -20.14 -4.03
N GLU A 6 22.41 -18.85 -4.34
CA GLU A 6 21.18 -18.05 -4.36
C GLU A 6 20.27 -18.48 -5.50
N LEU A 7 20.83 -18.64 -6.70
CA LEU A 7 20.07 -19.10 -7.86
C LEU A 7 19.57 -20.53 -7.72
N GLY A 8 20.32 -21.40 -7.04
CA GLY A 8 19.92 -22.77 -6.75
C GLY A 8 18.57 -22.86 -6.01
N GLN A 9 18.26 -21.88 -5.15
CA GLN A 9 16.98 -21.82 -4.43
C GLN A 9 15.78 -21.59 -5.36
N LEU A 10 15.99 -20.97 -6.53
CA LEU A 10 14.94 -20.62 -7.48
C LEU A 10 14.69 -21.72 -8.53
N LYS A 11 15.49 -22.80 -8.53
CA LYS A 11 15.48 -23.81 -9.60
C LYS A 11 14.11 -24.47 -9.81
N HIS A 12 13.37 -24.71 -8.73
CA HIS A 12 12.03 -25.30 -8.80
C HIS A 12 10.94 -24.31 -9.22
N LEU A 13 11.24 -23.00 -9.24
CA LEU A 13 10.30 -21.95 -9.64
C LEU A 13 10.39 -21.62 -11.13
N GLU A 14 11.54 -21.82 -11.78
CA GLU A 14 11.80 -21.38 -13.17
C GLU A 14 10.81 -21.96 -14.20
N LYS A 15 10.20 -23.11 -13.90
CA LYS A 15 9.18 -23.76 -14.74
C LYS A 15 7.74 -23.29 -14.46
N LYS A 16 7.52 -22.66 -13.30
CA LYS A 16 6.18 -22.30 -12.79
C LYS A 16 5.95 -20.79 -12.78
N HIS A 17 7.01 -20.01 -12.75
CA HIS A 17 6.98 -18.56 -12.62
C HIS A 17 7.96 -17.90 -13.56
N VAL A 18 7.64 -16.67 -13.96
CA VAL A 18 8.52 -15.85 -14.79
C VAL A 18 9.57 -15.21 -13.90
N LEU A 19 10.79 -15.74 -13.97
CA LEU A 19 11.98 -15.14 -13.37
C LEU A 19 12.59 -14.13 -14.35
N LEU A 20 13.08 -13.01 -13.81
CA LEU A 20 13.59 -11.88 -14.58
C LEU A 20 14.95 -11.43 -14.04
N PRO A 21 15.95 -11.17 -14.92
CA PRO A 21 17.20 -10.53 -14.52
C PRO A 21 16.94 -9.07 -14.17
N VAL A 22 17.40 -8.62 -12.99
CA VAL A 22 17.22 -7.26 -12.50
C VAL A 22 18.57 -6.61 -12.30
N GLY A 23 18.76 -5.43 -12.90
CA GLY A 23 20.08 -4.78 -12.89
C GLY A 23 20.22 -3.58 -13.82
N ALA A 24 19.12 -2.88 -14.15
CA ALA A 24 19.19 -1.67 -14.98
C ALA A 24 19.99 -0.51 -14.33
N ASP A 25 20.51 -0.66 -13.11
CA ASP A 25 21.43 0.29 -12.46
C ASP A 25 22.88 -0.26 -12.35
N HIS A 26 23.22 -1.34 -13.04
CA HIS A 26 24.58 -1.88 -13.04
C HIS A 26 25.60 -0.81 -13.50
N PRO A 27 26.85 -0.80 -13.00
CA PRO A 27 27.88 0.15 -13.44
C PRO A 27 28.08 0.24 -14.97
N PHE A 28 27.78 -0.83 -15.70
CA PHE A 28 27.85 -0.89 -17.18
C PHE A 28 26.51 -0.57 -17.88
N SER A 29 25.47 -0.17 -17.15
CA SER A 29 24.17 0.15 -17.74
C SER A 29 24.15 1.54 -18.38
N THR A 30 23.61 1.60 -19.59
CA THR A 30 23.35 2.85 -20.32
C THR A 30 22.06 3.55 -19.89
N ILE A 31 21.16 2.89 -19.15
CA ILE A 31 19.88 3.45 -18.70
C ILE A 31 19.60 3.05 -17.26
N LYS A 32 19.82 3.99 -16.33
CA LYS A 32 19.64 3.78 -14.89
C LYS A 32 18.16 3.72 -14.48
N LYS A 33 17.63 2.51 -14.29
CA LYS A 33 16.33 2.27 -13.61
C LYS A 33 16.44 1.24 -12.47
N LYS A 34 16.97 1.65 -11.30
CA LYS A 34 16.98 1.00 -9.97
C LYS A 34 16.65 -0.49 -9.93
N LYS A 35 15.37 -0.82 -9.95
CA LYS A 35 14.82 -2.17 -9.72
C LYS A 35 14.18 -2.78 -10.98
N ALA A 36 14.49 -2.27 -12.17
CA ALA A 36 13.87 -2.73 -13.41
C ALA A 36 14.57 -3.98 -14.00
N PRO A 37 13.82 -4.87 -14.67
CA PRO A 37 14.40 -5.95 -15.44
C PRO A 37 15.33 -5.45 -16.56
N CYS A 38 16.47 -6.12 -16.74
CA CYS A 38 17.52 -5.72 -17.68
C CYS A 38 17.75 -6.74 -18.80
N ASN A 39 18.22 -6.28 -19.95
CA ASN A 39 18.74 -7.14 -21.01
C ASN A 39 20.23 -7.48 -20.74
N ARG A 40 20.83 -8.34 -21.56
CA ARG A 40 22.23 -8.79 -21.38
C ARG A 40 23.24 -7.64 -21.43
N GLN A 41 22.92 -6.57 -22.16
CA GLN A 41 23.74 -5.36 -22.31
C GLN A 41 23.52 -4.34 -21.18
N GLY A 42 22.69 -4.66 -20.18
CA GLY A 42 22.38 -3.77 -19.06
C GLY A 42 21.35 -2.69 -19.35
N GLY A 43 20.79 -2.63 -20.56
CA GLY A 43 19.62 -1.81 -20.87
C GLY A 43 18.33 -2.42 -20.34
N LEU A 44 17.20 -1.74 -20.53
CA LEU A 44 15.89 -2.25 -20.09
C LEU A 44 15.45 -3.46 -20.91
N LEU A 45 14.94 -4.48 -20.24
CA LEU A 45 14.31 -5.63 -20.90
C LEU A 45 12.93 -5.22 -21.44
N LYS A 46 12.80 -4.98 -22.74
CA LYS A 46 11.49 -4.62 -23.33
C LYS A 46 10.51 -5.79 -23.21
N GLY A 47 9.24 -5.48 -22.93
CA GLY A 47 8.16 -6.47 -22.88
C GLY A 47 8.18 -7.44 -21.70
N TRP A 48 9.03 -7.20 -20.68
CA TRP A 48 9.11 -8.06 -19.49
C TRP A 48 7.76 -8.26 -18.78
N ASN A 49 6.90 -7.25 -18.87
CA ASN A 49 5.58 -7.17 -18.25
C ASN A 49 4.46 -7.79 -19.08
N LYS A 50 4.75 -8.33 -20.27
CA LYS A 50 3.74 -8.90 -21.16
C LYS A 50 3.64 -10.44 -21.04
N PRO A 51 2.49 -11.05 -21.37
CA PRO A 51 2.27 -12.50 -21.25
C PRO A 51 3.18 -13.36 -22.15
N GLU A 52 3.70 -12.79 -23.23
CA GLU A 52 4.60 -13.49 -24.16
C GLU A 52 5.97 -13.75 -23.52
N GLN A 53 6.39 -12.91 -22.57
CA GLN A 53 7.61 -13.15 -21.81
C GLN A 53 7.39 -14.34 -20.85
N LYS A 54 8.10 -15.45 -21.10
CA LYS A 54 8.03 -16.71 -20.34
C LYS A 54 9.04 -16.78 -19.18
N GLY A 55 9.94 -15.81 -19.09
CA GLY A 55 10.97 -15.76 -18.06
C GLY A 55 12.23 -16.49 -18.48
N PHE A 56 13.21 -16.49 -17.58
CA PHE A 56 14.52 -17.07 -17.80
C PHE A 56 14.77 -18.20 -16.81
N SER A 57 15.43 -19.25 -17.29
CA SER A 57 15.98 -20.28 -16.42
C SER A 57 17.08 -19.71 -15.52
N VAL A 58 17.34 -20.38 -14.40
CA VAL A 58 18.47 -20.11 -13.51
C VAL A 58 19.79 -20.06 -14.28
N ASN A 59 19.98 -20.96 -15.25
CA ASN A 59 21.20 -21.00 -16.06
C ASN A 59 21.32 -19.78 -16.97
N GLU A 60 20.22 -19.33 -17.57
CA GLU A 60 20.22 -18.09 -18.34
C GLU A 60 20.51 -16.89 -17.44
N LEU A 61 19.84 -16.79 -16.28
CA LEU A 61 20.03 -15.70 -15.32
C LEU A 61 21.47 -15.60 -14.82
N TRP A 62 22.14 -16.73 -14.58
CA TRP A 62 23.56 -16.76 -14.21
C TRP A 62 24.46 -16.08 -15.25
N ASN A 63 24.10 -16.20 -16.52
CA ASN A 63 24.85 -15.63 -17.64
C ASN A 63 24.47 -14.16 -17.96
N TYR A 64 23.57 -13.54 -17.19
CA TYR A 64 23.29 -12.11 -17.31
C TYR A 64 24.29 -11.29 -16.49
N GLN A 65 25.40 -10.89 -17.14
CA GLN A 65 26.46 -10.09 -16.50
C GLN A 65 25.97 -8.76 -15.91
N SER A 66 24.92 -8.16 -16.49
CA SER A 66 24.31 -6.92 -16.00
C SER A 66 23.37 -7.11 -14.81
N ALA A 67 22.98 -8.35 -14.48
CA ALA A 67 22.03 -8.61 -13.41
C ALA A 67 22.71 -8.61 -12.04
N ILE A 68 22.18 -7.81 -11.12
CA ILE A 68 22.58 -7.82 -9.70
C ILE A 68 21.61 -8.62 -8.84
N ALA A 69 20.39 -8.83 -9.33
CA ALA A 69 19.31 -9.48 -8.61
C ALA A 69 18.38 -10.25 -9.57
N VAL A 70 17.53 -11.10 -9.01
CA VAL A 70 16.46 -11.80 -9.71
C VAL A 70 15.12 -11.30 -9.19
N GLY A 71 14.24 -10.93 -10.12
CA GLY A 71 12.84 -10.68 -9.83
C GLY A 71 11.95 -11.82 -10.28
N ILE A 72 10.78 -11.91 -9.66
CA ILE A 72 9.71 -12.83 -10.04
C ILE A 72 8.47 -12.02 -10.42
N ARG A 73 7.81 -12.38 -11.52
CA ARG A 73 6.56 -11.73 -11.93
C ARG A 73 5.39 -12.22 -11.05
N CYS A 74 4.54 -11.29 -10.62
CA CYS A 74 3.45 -11.57 -9.69
C CYS A 74 2.16 -12.04 -10.38
N ASP A 75 2.28 -12.76 -11.51
CA ASP A 75 1.13 -13.16 -12.33
C ASP A 75 0.14 -14.03 -11.55
N ASN A 76 0.64 -14.96 -10.74
CA ASN A 76 -0.16 -15.89 -9.92
C ASN A 76 0.28 -15.88 -8.46
N LEU A 77 1.02 -14.85 -8.04
CA LEU A 77 1.49 -14.70 -6.66
C LEU A 77 0.71 -13.59 -5.97
N PHE A 78 0.58 -13.73 -4.66
CA PHE A 78 0.18 -12.66 -3.78
C PHE A 78 1.36 -12.25 -2.91
N VAL A 79 1.63 -10.96 -2.81
CA VAL A 79 2.77 -10.40 -2.11
C VAL A 79 2.31 -9.28 -1.18
N LEU A 80 2.74 -9.37 0.06
CA LEU A 80 2.78 -8.27 1.00
C LEU A 80 4.21 -7.72 0.96
N ASP A 81 4.38 -6.48 0.52
CA ASP A 81 5.66 -5.77 0.58
C ASP A 81 5.62 -4.81 1.77
N ILE A 82 6.43 -5.10 2.79
CA ILE A 82 6.49 -4.36 4.05
C ILE A 82 7.72 -3.46 3.98
N ASP A 83 7.48 -2.16 3.86
CA ASP A 83 8.52 -1.15 3.74
C ASP A 83 8.61 -0.31 5.01
N GLY A 84 9.27 -0.84 6.04
CA GLY A 84 9.67 -0.10 7.24
C GLY A 84 9.00 -0.56 8.54
N GLU A 85 9.40 0.07 9.64
CA GLU A 85 9.02 -0.31 11.00
C GLU A 85 7.53 -0.10 11.28
N THR A 86 6.93 1.00 10.82
CA THR A 86 5.50 1.24 11.01
C THR A 86 4.66 0.34 10.11
N ALA A 87 5.17 -0.01 8.93
CA ALA A 87 4.55 -1.00 8.06
C ALA A 87 4.58 -2.40 8.70
N ASN A 88 5.69 -2.76 9.34
CA ASN A 88 5.84 -4.00 10.11
C ASN A 88 4.86 -4.05 11.28
N SER A 89 4.74 -2.97 12.05
CA SER A 89 3.78 -2.90 13.16
C SER A 89 2.34 -3.04 12.66
N LYS A 90 1.96 -2.28 11.64
CA LYS A 90 0.60 -2.33 11.06
C LYS A 90 0.26 -3.71 10.48
N VAL A 91 1.20 -4.42 9.87
CA VAL A 91 0.92 -5.76 9.32
C VAL A 91 0.63 -6.77 10.43
N ILE A 92 1.31 -6.64 11.58
CA ILE A 92 1.04 -7.43 12.79
C ILE A 92 -0.36 -7.11 13.32
N ASP A 93 -0.70 -5.83 13.49
CA ASP A 93 -2.02 -5.38 13.99
C ASP A 93 -3.18 -5.84 13.11
N LEU A 94 -2.97 -5.87 11.79
CA LEU A 94 -3.95 -6.39 10.83
C LEU A 94 -4.16 -7.91 10.94
N GLY A 95 -3.33 -8.62 11.72
CA GLY A 95 -3.32 -10.08 11.79
C GLY A 95 -2.67 -10.74 10.57
N LEU A 96 -1.85 -9.99 9.84
CA LEU A 96 -1.13 -10.42 8.64
C LEU A 96 0.39 -10.55 8.86
N GLY A 97 0.89 -10.20 10.04
CA GLY A 97 2.29 -10.37 10.43
C GLY A 97 2.61 -11.73 11.06
N GLY A 98 1.58 -12.43 11.56
CA GLY A 98 1.69 -13.76 12.17
C GLY A 98 1.23 -14.91 11.25
N GLY A 99 1.15 -16.12 11.83
CA GLY A 99 0.70 -17.35 11.16
C GLY A 99 1.85 -18.27 10.75
N ALA A 100 1.51 -19.38 10.09
CA ALA A 100 2.52 -20.31 9.56
C ALA A 100 3.43 -19.60 8.56
N ASP A 101 4.70 -19.98 8.52
CA ASP A 101 5.64 -19.41 7.58
C ASP A 101 5.21 -19.66 6.13
N THR A 102 5.64 -18.75 5.27
CA THR A 102 5.58 -18.86 3.81
C THR A 102 6.89 -18.29 3.27
N TRP A 103 7.07 -18.29 1.95
CA TRP A 103 8.23 -17.65 1.36
C TRP A 103 8.35 -16.18 1.79
N THR A 104 9.35 -15.87 2.63
CA THR A 104 9.56 -14.53 3.18
C THR A 104 10.96 -14.05 2.85
N ILE A 105 11.04 -12.95 2.11
CA ILE A 105 12.30 -12.37 1.65
C ILE A 105 12.62 -11.16 2.52
N ARG A 106 13.84 -11.13 3.02
CA ARG A 106 14.39 -10.08 3.88
C ARG A 106 15.61 -9.47 3.20
N ARG A 107 16.04 -8.30 3.65
CA ARG A 107 17.29 -7.68 3.22
C ARG A 107 18.31 -7.70 4.36
N THR A 108 19.55 -8.12 4.08
CA THR A 108 20.62 -8.08 5.09
C THR A 108 20.79 -6.67 5.65
N GLY A 109 20.86 -6.56 6.98
CA GLY A 109 21.01 -5.29 7.71
C GLY A 109 19.71 -4.52 7.94
N GLU A 110 18.56 -5.05 7.50
CA GLU A 110 17.31 -4.28 7.39
C GLU A 110 16.14 -5.10 7.93
N GLN A 111 15.89 -4.98 9.25
CA GLN A 111 14.98 -5.89 9.96
C GLN A 111 13.50 -5.70 9.59
N HIS A 112 13.10 -4.45 9.31
CA HIS A 112 11.71 -4.09 9.05
C HIS A 112 11.35 -3.99 7.56
N TYR A 113 12.27 -4.38 6.67
CA TYR A 113 12.03 -4.43 5.23
C TYR A 113 11.98 -5.87 4.76
N TYR A 114 10.76 -6.36 4.47
CA TYR A 114 10.58 -7.74 4.04
C TYR A 114 9.33 -7.92 3.18
N LYS A 115 9.29 -9.02 2.44
CA LYS A 115 8.16 -9.41 1.60
C LYS A 115 7.66 -10.76 2.04
N ARG A 116 6.35 -10.90 2.25
CA ARG A 116 5.71 -12.22 2.39
C ARG A 116 5.07 -12.58 1.06
N ILE A 117 5.44 -13.72 0.49
CA ILE A 117 4.93 -14.20 -0.79
C ILE A 117 4.08 -15.44 -0.54
N PHE A 118 2.92 -15.48 -1.20
CA PHE A 118 1.95 -16.56 -1.14
C PHE A 118 1.58 -17.00 -2.56
N LEU A 119 1.08 -18.22 -2.68
CA LEU A 119 0.51 -18.79 -3.91
C LEU A 119 -0.99 -19.01 -3.72
N PRO A 120 -1.84 -18.01 -4.04
CA PRO A 120 -3.28 -18.15 -3.87
C PRO A 120 -3.86 -19.33 -4.65
N THR A 121 -4.89 -19.97 -4.09
CA THR A 121 -5.66 -20.98 -4.81
C THR A 121 -6.53 -20.36 -5.90
N LYS A 122 -7.08 -21.18 -6.80
CA LYS A 122 -7.99 -20.71 -7.84
C LYS A 122 -9.24 -20.06 -7.24
N GLU A 123 -9.77 -20.62 -6.17
CA GLU A 123 -10.93 -20.12 -5.43
C GLU A 123 -10.62 -18.74 -4.82
N GLN A 124 -9.43 -18.57 -4.26
CA GLN A 124 -8.96 -17.30 -3.70
C GLN A 124 -8.84 -16.23 -4.78
N ILE A 125 -8.23 -16.54 -5.93
CA ILE A 125 -8.16 -15.61 -7.08
C ILE A 125 -9.56 -15.25 -7.57
N ASN A 126 -10.46 -16.24 -7.65
CA ASN A 126 -11.84 -16.01 -8.08
C ASN A 126 -12.64 -15.12 -7.13
N ALA A 127 -12.29 -15.08 -5.85
CA ALA A 127 -12.91 -14.22 -4.84
C ALA A 127 -12.44 -12.76 -4.91
N ILE A 128 -11.39 -12.44 -5.67
CA ILE A 128 -10.94 -11.06 -5.86
C ILE A 128 -12.03 -10.29 -6.63
N PRO A 129 -12.54 -9.16 -6.09
CA PRO A 129 -13.50 -8.35 -6.81
C PRO A 129 -12.86 -7.74 -8.06
N PRO A 130 -13.58 -7.67 -9.20
CA PRO A 130 -13.04 -7.02 -10.39
C PRO A 130 -12.79 -5.53 -10.12
N ASN A 131 -11.66 -5.02 -10.59
CA ASN A 131 -11.36 -3.59 -10.59
C ASN A 131 -12.17 -2.84 -11.64
N SER A 132 -11.97 -1.52 -11.75
CA SER A 132 -12.67 -0.66 -12.72
C SER A 132 -12.45 -1.04 -14.20
N LYS A 133 -11.44 -1.88 -14.50
CA LYS A 133 -11.16 -2.43 -15.82
C LYS A 133 -11.68 -3.86 -15.99
N GLY A 134 -12.50 -4.35 -15.06
CA GLY A 134 -13.06 -5.70 -15.07
C GLY A 134 -12.06 -6.81 -14.69
N LYS A 135 -10.85 -6.47 -14.22
CA LYS A 135 -9.81 -7.46 -13.93
C LYS A 135 -9.76 -7.83 -12.44
N LYS A 136 -9.56 -9.12 -12.14
CA LYS A 136 -9.43 -9.66 -10.78
C LYS A 136 -8.01 -9.52 -10.22
N GLU A 137 -7.52 -8.28 -10.11
CA GLU A 137 -6.15 -7.98 -9.67
C GLU A 137 -6.19 -7.27 -8.30
N LEU A 138 -5.27 -7.60 -7.41
CA LEU A 138 -5.05 -6.88 -6.16
C LEU A 138 -3.88 -5.92 -6.32
N HIS A 139 -4.14 -4.62 -6.21
CA HIS A 139 -3.09 -3.62 -6.11
C HIS A 139 -3.58 -2.42 -5.30
N PHE A 140 -3.07 -2.31 -4.07
CA PHE A 140 -3.34 -1.18 -3.20
C PHE A 140 -2.21 -1.03 -2.18
N ARG A 141 -2.22 0.09 -1.46
CA ARG A 141 -1.22 0.41 -0.44
C ARG A 141 -1.92 0.90 0.81
N VAL A 142 -1.37 0.50 1.96
CA VAL A 142 -1.72 1.06 3.27
C VAL A 142 -0.51 1.85 3.74
N TYR A 143 -0.60 3.18 3.68
CA TYR A 143 0.45 4.04 4.22
C TYR A 143 0.38 4.03 5.75
N THR A 144 1.55 4.02 6.39
CA THR A 144 1.68 3.86 7.84
C THR A 144 2.42 5.01 8.53
N LYS A 145 3.07 5.86 7.74
CA LYS A 145 3.58 7.17 8.17
C LYS A 145 2.90 8.27 7.37
N GLU A 146 2.49 9.33 8.06
CA GLU A 146 1.84 10.51 7.47
C GLU A 146 2.86 11.58 6.99
N GLU A 147 4.15 11.41 7.28
CA GLU A 147 5.19 12.40 6.98
C GLU A 147 5.57 12.50 5.49
N LYS A 148 5.96 13.71 5.08
CA LYS A 148 6.18 14.12 3.68
C LYS A 148 7.26 13.28 2.96
N ASP A 149 8.28 12.81 3.69
CA ASP A 149 9.49 12.19 3.13
C ASP A 149 9.74 10.73 3.59
N SER A 150 8.88 10.19 4.46
CA SER A 150 8.93 8.79 4.91
C SER A 150 7.60 8.10 4.59
N ARG A 151 7.47 7.58 3.36
CA ARG A 151 6.26 6.85 2.94
C ARG A 151 6.40 5.36 3.23
N GLU A 152 6.55 5.02 4.51
CA GLU A 152 6.46 3.61 4.93
C GLU A 152 5.04 3.11 4.68
N ALA A 153 4.95 1.96 4.00
CA ALA A 153 3.68 1.40 3.59
C ALA A 153 3.75 -0.13 3.56
N ILE A 154 2.57 -0.72 3.61
CA ILE A 154 2.36 -2.10 3.18
C ILE A 154 1.79 -2.02 1.76
N GLU A 155 2.55 -2.48 0.77
CA GLU A 155 2.02 -2.63 -0.58
C GLU A 155 1.49 -4.06 -0.78
N PHE A 156 0.28 -4.16 -1.33
CA PHE A 156 -0.39 -5.42 -1.62
C PHE A 156 -0.40 -5.62 -3.12
N PHE A 157 0.15 -6.73 -3.60
CA PHE A 157 0.10 -7.13 -5.02
C PHE A 157 -0.43 -8.54 -5.15
N GLY A 158 -1.38 -8.79 -6.05
CA GLY A 158 -1.91 -10.12 -6.27
C GLY A 158 -2.47 -10.28 -7.66
N HIS A 159 -2.14 -11.38 -8.32
CA HIS A 159 -2.63 -11.71 -9.66
C HIS A 159 -2.52 -10.53 -10.65
N THR A 160 -1.37 -9.84 -10.65
CA THR A 160 -1.18 -8.59 -11.40
C THR A 160 -0.13 -8.79 -12.49
N PRO A 161 -0.56 -9.08 -13.74
CA PRO A 161 0.34 -9.11 -14.89
C PRO A 161 1.13 -7.81 -14.99
N GLY A 162 2.45 -7.94 -15.14
CA GLY A 162 3.32 -6.79 -15.31
C GLY A 162 3.80 -6.11 -14.03
N ARG A 163 3.65 -6.76 -12.88
CA ARG A 163 4.38 -6.43 -11.66
C ARG A 163 5.43 -7.49 -11.36
N GLN A 164 6.55 -7.07 -10.80
CA GLN A 164 7.55 -7.98 -10.25
C GLN A 164 7.96 -7.58 -8.84
N VAL A 165 8.50 -8.53 -8.09
CA VAL A 165 9.23 -8.28 -6.85
C VAL A 165 10.60 -8.92 -6.92
N ILE A 166 11.60 -8.28 -6.30
CA ILE A 166 12.95 -8.85 -6.22
C ILE A 166 12.96 -9.90 -5.12
N VAL A 167 13.50 -11.07 -5.45
CA VAL A 167 13.46 -12.25 -4.57
C VAL A 167 14.84 -12.74 -4.15
N GLN A 168 15.87 -12.43 -4.94
CA GLN A 168 17.22 -12.93 -4.70
C GLN A 168 18.28 -11.96 -5.25
N GLY A 169 19.48 -12.00 -4.69
CA GLY A 169 20.64 -11.24 -5.15
C GLY A 169 20.89 -9.99 -4.32
N GLN A 170 21.40 -8.94 -4.95
CA GLN A 170 21.89 -7.74 -4.27
C GLN A 170 20.93 -6.55 -4.43
N HIS A 171 20.72 -5.81 -3.35
CA HIS A 171 19.99 -4.56 -3.37
C HIS A 171 20.84 -3.44 -3.99
N PHE A 172 20.23 -2.68 -4.91
CA PHE A 172 20.93 -1.71 -5.74
C PHE A 172 21.62 -0.57 -4.96
N SER A 173 21.04 -0.10 -3.84
CA SER A 173 21.57 1.08 -3.13
C SER A 173 22.35 0.77 -1.86
N THR A 174 22.02 -0.32 -1.17
CA THR A 174 22.61 -0.63 0.15
C THR A 174 23.64 -1.75 0.08
N ASN A 175 23.82 -2.39 -1.09
CA ASN A 175 24.59 -3.63 -1.26
C ASN A 175 24.16 -4.81 -0.38
N GLY A 176 23.14 -4.66 0.48
CA GLY A 176 22.55 -5.74 1.26
C GLY A 176 21.94 -6.80 0.34
N ARG A 177 21.95 -8.06 0.76
CA ARG A 177 21.46 -9.17 -0.06
C ARG A 177 20.05 -9.57 0.34
N TYR A 178 19.29 -10.06 -0.63
CA TYR A 178 17.98 -10.65 -0.39
C TYR A 178 18.16 -12.08 0.12
N THR A 179 17.58 -12.37 1.29
CA THR A 179 17.77 -13.62 2.03
C THR A 179 16.46 -14.11 2.63
N THR A 180 16.35 -15.42 2.88
CA THR A 180 15.24 -16.06 3.60
C THR A 180 15.77 -16.73 4.86
N ARG A 181 14.92 -16.93 5.87
CA ARG A 181 15.25 -17.82 7.01
C ARG A 181 14.92 -19.28 6.65
N ILE A 182 15.39 -20.21 7.48
CA ILE A 182 14.96 -21.62 7.43
C ILE A 182 13.45 -21.67 7.68
N GLY A 183 12.70 -22.38 6.83
CA GLY A 183 11.23 -22.42 6.87
C GLY A 183 10.55 -21.31 6.05
N GLU A 184 11.28 -20.25 5.70
CA GLU A 184 10.80 -19.14 4.87
C GLU A 184 11.29 -19.24 3.42
N GLU A 185 11.89 -20.34 2.98
CA GLU A 185 12.43 -20.48 1.62
C GLU A 185 11.32 -20.69 0.56
N PRO A 186 11.61 -20.53 -0.75
CA PRO A 186 10.58 -20.61 -1.78
C PRO A 186 9.86 -21.97 -1.88
N LYS A 187 10.49 -23.05 -1.41
CA LYS A 187 9.87 -24.38 -1.30
C LYS A 187 8.68 -24.42 -0.33
N ASN A 188 8.61 -23.49 0.63
CA ASN A 188 7.55 -23.38 1.62
C ASN A 188 6.44 -22.40 1.19
N LEU A 189 6.43 -22.01 -0.10
CA LEU A 189 5.39 -21.18 -0.66
C LEU A 189 4.02 -21.87 -0.48
N ARG A 190 3.13 -21.21 0.26
CA ARG A 190 1.79 -21.71 0.58
C ARG A 190 0.69 -20.75 0.11
N PRO A 191 -0.57 -21.20 -0.01
CA PRO A 191 -1.68 -20.28 -0.11
C PRO A 191 -1.83 -19.44 1.18
N PRO A 192 -2.38 -18.22 1.09
CA PRO A 192 -2.90 -17.52 2.25
C PRO A 192 -3.93 -18.40 2.96
N THR A 193 -3.97 -18.34 4.30
CA THR A 193 -5.06 -18.94 5.07
C THR A 193 -6.37 -18.22 4.79
N VAL A 194 -7.51 -18.85 5.10
CA VAL A 194 -8.84 -18.22 4.98
C VAL A 194 -8.90 -16.89 5.75
N ARG A 195 -8.32 -16.85 6.95
CA ARG A 195 -8.25 -15.64 7.78
C ARG A 195 -7.44 -14.52 7.10
N GLU A 196 -6.21 -14.82 6.67
CA GLU A 196 -5.34 -13.86 5.96
C GLU A 196 -6.05 -13.33 4.70
N TRP A 197 -6.65 -14.22 3.90
CA TRP A 197 -7.31 -13.83 2.66
C TRP A 197 -8.54 -12.96 2.88
N ASN A 198 -9.37 -13.25 3.89
CA ASN A 198 -10.53 -12.43 4.23
C ASN A 198 -10.14 -11.02 4.66
N ILE A 199 -9.04 -10.86 5.40
CA ILE A 199 -8.49 -9.55 5.76
C ILE A 199 -8.08 -8.80 4.48
N VAL A 200 -7.34 -9.46 3.59
CA VAL A 200 -6.88 -8.87 2.31
C VAL A 200 -8.05 -8.42 1.45
N LEU A 201 -9.10 -9.23 1.29
CA LEU A 201 -10.28 -8.85 0.50
C LEU A 201 -11.05 -7.68 1.13
N ARG A 202 -11.15 -7.64 2.46
CA ARG A 202 -11.75 -6.50 3.17
C ARG A 202 -10.97 -5.21 2.92
N LEU A 203 -9.65 -5.25 3.05
CA LEU A 203 -8.78 -4.11 2.74
C LEU A 203 -8.89 -3.72 1.27
N ALA A 204 -8.82 -4.69 0.36
CA ALA A 204 -8.96 -4.43 -1.07
C ALA A 204 -10.25 -3.66 -1.38
N ARG A 205 -11.40 -4.02 -0.77
CA ARG A 205 -12.66 -3.28 -0.93
C ARG A 205 -12.59 -1.87 -0.34
N GLN A 206 -12.02 -1.72 0.86
CA GLN A 206 -11.85 -0.43 1.51
C GLN A 206 -11.00 0.53 0.65
N TYR A 207 -9.96 0.01 0.01
CA TYR A 207 -9.02 0.79 -0.80
C TYR A 207 -9.34 0.79 -2.31
N ALA A 208 -10.34 0.02 -2.79
CA ALA A 208 -10.70 -0.11 -4.21
C ALA A 208 -11.40 1.12 -4.81
N GLY A 209 -11.90 2.05 -3.98
CA GLY A 209 -12.66 3.22 -4.43
C GLY A 209 -11.91 4.56 -4.35
N GLU A 210 -10.71 4.58 -3.77
CA GLU A 210 -10.05 5.84 -3.43
C GLU A 210 -9.12 6.30 -4.56
N LYS A 211 -9.67 7.08 -5.49
CA LYS A 211 -8.84 7.90 -6.39
C LYS A 211 -8.10 8.92 -5.53
N VAL A 212 -6.77 8.79 -5.45
CA VAL A 212 -5.92 9.92 -5.05
C VAL A 212 -6.21 11.06 -6.04
N PRO A 213 -6.78 12.19 -5.62
CA PRO A 213 -6.96 13.33 -6.51
C PRO A 213 -5.56 13.80 -6.92
N PRO A 214 -5.30 14.00 -8.22
CA PRO A 214 -4.06 14.64 -8.63
C PRO A 214 -3.95 16.01 -7.92
N PRO A 215 -2.76 16.40 -7.47
CA PRO A 215 -2.55 17.74 -6.95
C PRO A 215 -2.78 18.74 -8.09
N GLY A 216 -3.71 19.66 -7.90
CA GLY A 216 -3.98 20.74 -8.83
C GLY A 216 -4.87 20.34 -10.01
N LEU A 217 -6.18 20.35 -9.79
CA LEU A 217 -7.20 20.97 -10.66
C LEU A 217 -8.57 20.54 -10.11
N VAL A 218 -9.30 21.54 -9.62
CA VAL A 218 -10.70 21.44 -9.24
C VAL A 218 -11.48 20.85 -10.41
N LEU A 219 -12.28 19.81 -10.19
CA LEU A 219 -13.53 19.58 -10.90
C LEU A 219 -14.41 18.64 -10.06
N LYS A 220 -15.65 19.07 -9.86
CA LYS A 220 -16.72 18.48 -9.05
C LYS A 220 -16.70 16.95 -9.05
N ASN A 221 -16.58 16.32 -7.87
CA ASN A 221 -16.89 14.90 -7.74
C ASN A 221 -18.40 14.70 -7.77
N LYS A 222 -18.85 13.59 -8.37
CA LYS A 222 -20.26 13.15 -8.48
C LYS A 222 -20.94 12.83 -7.14
N THR A 223 -20.30 13.13 -6.01
CA THR A 223 -20.87 13.07 -4.67
C THR A 223 -20.75 14.46 -4.04
N SER A 224 -21.85 14.95 -3.49
CA SER A 224 -22.19 16.33 -3.09
C SER A 224 -21.28 16.94 -2.00
N TRP A 225 -19.98 17.04 -2.26
CA TRP A 225 -18.96 17.55 -1.35
C TRP A 225 -18.06 18.58 -2.03
N LYS A 226 -17.77 19.67 -1.33
CA LYS A 226 -16.92 20.78 -1.80
C LYS A 226 -15.70 20.89 -0.88
N ARG A 227 -14.52 21.16 -1.45
CA ARG A 227 -13.32 21.46 -0.63
C ARG A 227 -13.48 22.83 0.01
N LEU A 228 -13.02 22.95 1.24
CA LEU A 228 -13.02 24.21 1.99
C LEU A 228 -11.76 25.00 1.62
N ALA A 229 -11.92 26.28 1.29
CA ALA A 229 -10.79 27.21 1.16
C ALA A 229 -10.13 27.45 2.52
N GLU A 230 -10.96 27.57 3.57
CA GLU A 230 -10.55 27.61 4.96
C GLU A 230 -11.44 26.67 5.79
N CYS A 231 -10.84 25.79 6.58
CA CYS A 231 -11.58 24.84 7.38
C CYS A 231 -11.97 25.44 8.75
N PRO A 232 -13.27 25.53 9.11
CA PRO A 232 -13.69 26.13 10.39
C PRO A 232 -13.44 25.23 11.62
N ILE A 233 -12.82 24.06 11.42
CA ILE A 233 -12.49 23.13 12.50
C ILE A 233 -11.00 23.19 12.86
N CYS A 234 -10.12 23.17 11.86
CA CYS A 234 -8.68 23.17 12.06
C CYS A 234 -7.98 24.43 11.52
N ASN A 235 -8.74 25.41 11.01
CA ASN A 235 -8.27 26.64 10.39
C ASN A 235 -7.30 26.44 9.22
N ARG A 236 -7.31 25.25 8.59
CA ARG A 236 -6.50 24.96 7.41
C ARG A 236 -6.94 25.84 6.24
N ASN A 237 -6.06 26.72 5.81
CA ASN A 237 -6.21 27.64 4.69
C ASN A 237 -5.29 27.32 3.49
N GLU A 238 -4.45 26.30 3.62
CA GLU A 238 -3.55 25.83 2.56
C GLU A 238 -3.75 24.33 2.27
N ARG A 239 -3.42 23.91 1.04
CA ARG A 239 -3.52 22.53 0.58
C ARG A 239 -4.93 21.96 0.85
N VAL A 240 -5.93 22.51 0.14
CA VAL A 240 -7.39 22.33 0.30
C VAL A 240 -7.88 20.87 0.35
N VAL A 241 -7.65 20.22 1.50
CA VAL A 241 -7.95 18.80 1.73
C VAL A 241 -9.17 18.60 2.64
N CYS A 242 -9.53 19.57 3.48
CA CYS A 242 -10.79 19.52 4.21
C CYS A 242 -11.97 19.73 3.26
N SER A 243 -13.11 19.09 3.54
CA SER A 243 -14.30 19.19 2.71
C SER A 243 -15.57 19.37 3.54
N ILE A 244 -16.57 19.98 2.92
CA ILE A 244 -17.92 20.17 3.47
C ILE A 244 -18.96 19.59 2.50
N SER A 245 -20.02 19.00 3.02
CA SER A 245 -21.17 18.55 2.23
C SER A 245 -21.89 19.75 1.60
N GLU A 246 -22.61 19.52 0.51
CA GLU A 246 -23.30 20.58 -0.24
C GLU A 246 -24.39 21.29 0.57
N ASP A 247 -25.10 20.54 1.43
CA ASP A 247 -26.07 21.06 2.40
C ASP A 247 -25.42 21.84 3.57
N ARG A 248 -24.09 21.90 3.59
CA ARG A 248 -23.27 22.54 4.63
C ARG A 248 -23.54 22.01 6.04
N GLN A 249 -24.00 20.76 6.15
CA GLN A 249 -24.30 20.12 7.43
C GLN A 249 -23.17 19.22 7.94
N THR A 250 -22.21 18.83 7.10
CA THR A 250 -21.16 17.90 7.51
C THR A 250 -19.79 18.34 6.99
N ILE A 251 -18.80 18.36 7.87
CA ILE A 251 -17.39 18.64 7.55
C ILE A 251 -16.57 17.37 7.74
N SER A 252 -15.68 17.10 6.79
CA SER A 252 -14.61 16.12 6.88
C SER A 252 -13.29 16.89 7.06
N CYS A 253 -12.79 16.95 8.30
CA CYS A 253 -11.58 17.66 8.68
C CYS A 253 -10.38 16.70 8.65
N PHE A 254 -9.32 17.08 7.93
CA PHE A 254 -8.10 16.29 7.81
C PHE A 254 -7.17 16.51 9.00
N HIS A 255 -6.57 15.43 9.49
CA HIS A 255 -5.49 15.45 10.47
C HIS A 255 -4.19 15.64 9.71
N GLY A 256 -3.55 16.80 9.83
CA GLY A 256 -2.20 16.98 9.35
C GLY A 256 -1.32 17.63 10.39
N LEU A 257 -0.02 17.70 10.10
CA LEU A 257 1.00 18.14 11.06
C LEU A 257 0.72 19.54 11.65
N THR A 258 0.46 20.53 10.79
CA THR A 258 0.24 21.92 11.22
C THR A 258 -1.21 22.23 11.54
N PHE A 259 -2.15 21.61 10.83
CA PHE A 259 -3.58 21.82 10.99
C PHE A 259 -4.25 20.50 11.30
N TYR A 260 -4.74 20.34 12.52
CA TYR A 260 -5.42 19.14 12.98
C TYR A 260 -6.71 19.52 13.72
N PRO A 261 -7.77 18.69 13.63
CA PRO A 261 -8.96 18.89 14.43
C PRO A 261 -8.67 18.57 15.91
N PRO A 262 -9.48 19.07 16.86
CA PRO A 262 -9.39 18.64 18.25
C PRO A 262 -9.54 17.11 18.37
N THR A 263 -8.72 16.50 19.22
CA THR A 263 -8.66 15.05 19.44
C THR A 263 -9.30 14.66 20.77
N GLY A 264 -9.54 13.37 20.99
CA GLY A 264 -10.13 12.87 22.24
C GLY A 264 -11.63 13.15 22.42
N LEU A 265 -12.31 13.68 21.39
CA LEU A 265 -13.72 14.02 21.44
C LEU A 265 -14.63 12.78 21.50
N LYS A 266 -15.69 12.87 22.30
CA LYS A 266 -16.77 11.88 22.30
C LYS A 266 -17.78 12.18 21.21
N LYS A 267 -18.40 11.13 20.64
CA LYS A 267 -19.46 11.30 19.64
C LYS A 267 -20.58 12.17 20.21
N GLY A 268 -20.96 13.22 19.49
CA GLY A 268 -21.95 14.22 19.89
C GLY A 268 -21.37 15.45 20.59
N GLU A 269 -20.09 15.43 20.99
CA GLU A 269 -19.43 16.55 21.66
C GLU A 269 -19.33 17.77 20.75
N VAL A 270 -19.82 18.92 21.23
CA VAL A 270 -19.95 20.15 20.45
C VAL A 270 -18.69 21.01 20.60
N ILE A 271 -18.08 21.35 19.48
CA ILE A 271 -16.94 22.25 19.37
C ILE A 271 -17.35 23.55 18.66
N PHE A 272 -16.74 24.65 19.10
CA PHE A 272 -16.96 25.99 18.56
C PHE A 272 -18.46 26.39 18.48
N GLY A 273 -19.28 25.83 19.38
CA GLY A 273 -20.73 26.07 19.47
C GLY A 273 -21.58 25.63 18.27
N THR A 274 -20.96 25.09 17.21
CA THR A 274 -21.60 24.96 15.89
C THR A 274 -21.49 23.56 15.31
N TRP A 275 -20.50 22.77 15.73
CA TRP A 275 -20.17 21.49 15.13
C TRP A 275 -20.09 20.41 16.21
N ALA A 276 -20.71 19.26 15.99
CA ALA A 276 -20.63 18.10 16.86
C ALA A 276 -19.74 17.02 16.22
N TYR A 277 -18.83 16.44 17.00
CA TYR A 277 -18.00 15.34 16.53
C TYR A 277 -18.84 14.08 16.27
N SER A 278 -18.61 13.42 15.13
CA SER A 278 -19.35 12.21 14.74
C SER A 278 -18.47 10.97 14.81
N LYS A 279 -17.32 11.00 14.11
CA LYS A 279 -16.39 9.87 14.02
C LYS A 279 -15.03 10.31 13.50
N THR A 280 -14.03 9.46 13.70
CA THR A 280 -12.74 9.54 13.03
C THR A 280 -12.56 8.30 12.17
N GLU A 281 -12.05 8.47 10.96
CA GLU A 281 -11.81 7.40 10.01
C GLU A 281 -10.43 7.56 9.35
N GLU A 282 -9.70 6.46 9.25
CA GLU A 282 -8.49 6.38 8.41
C GLU A 282 -8.92 6.29 6.94
N ARG A 283 -8.34 7.15 6.10
CA ARG A 283 -8.42 7.06 4.64
C ARG A 283 -7.01 6.86 4.08
N SER A 284 -6.89 6.48 2.81
CA SER A 284 -5.58 6.13 2.19
C SER A 284 -4.49 7.19 2.26
N PHE A 285 -4.82 8.47 2.47
CA PHE A 285 -3.85 9.58 2.52
C PHE A 285 -3.89 10.35 3.84
N GLY A 286 -4.45 9.73 4.89
CA GLY A 286 -4.37 10.19 6.27
C GLY A 286 -5.72 10.18 6.98
N THR A 287 -5.66 10.62 8.23
CA THR A 287 -6.79 10.52 9.15
C THR A 287 -7.78 11.67 8.98
N PHE A 288 -9.08 11.41 9.09
CA PHE A 288 -10.13 12.43 9.04
C PHE A 288 -11.09 12.32 10.21
N SER A 289 -11.41 13.45 10.84
CA SER A 289 -12.56 13.56 11.74
C SER A 289 -13.76 14.18 11.02
N THR A 290 -14.92 13.57 11.19
CA THR A 290 -16.20 14.04 10.66
C THR A 290 -16.95 14.80 11.74
N PHE A 291 -17.40 16.00 11.39
CA PHE A 291 -18.19 16.88 12.24
C PHE A 291 -19.52 17.16 11.56
N VAL A 292 -20.61 17.09 12.31
CA VAL A 292 -21.96 17.42 11.83
C VAL A 292 -22.42 18.70 12.48
N ARG A 293 -23.20 19.51 11.77
CA ARG A 293 -23.69 20.79 12.31
C ARG A 293 -24.59 20.50 13.50
N HIS A 294 -24.24 21.07 14.66
CA HIS A 294 -25.01 20.88 15.88
C HIS A 294 -26.37 21.56 15.74
N ARG A 295 -27.42 20.82 16.12
CA ARG A 295 -28.79 21.33 16.23
C ARG A 295 -29.18 21.23 17.70
N PRO A 296 -29.24 22.36 18.43
CA PRO A 296 -29.66 22.35 19.82
C PRO A 296 -31.07 21.76 19.94
N SER A 297 -31.26 20.90 20.94
CA SER A 297 -32.57 20.39 21.32
C SER A 297 -33.45 21.52 21.89
N SER A 298 -34.77 21.32 21.89
CA SER A 298 -35.71 22.25 22.51
C SER A 298 -35.38 22.53 23.98
N LEU A 299 -34.84 21.54 24.68
CA LEU A 299 -34.42 21.65 26.09
C LEU A 299 -33.15 22.51 26.24
N GLU A 300 -32.16 22.36 25.37
CA GLU A 300 -30.96 23.22 25.36
C GLU A 300 -31.30 24.68 25.03
N LEU A 301 -32.25 24.90 24.11
CA LEU A 301 -32.75 26.25 23.80
C LEU A 301 -33.50 26.88 24.97
N LEU A 302 -34.30 26.09 25.70
CA LEU A 302 -35.01 26.53 26.90
C LEU A 302 -34.02 26.92 28.01
N ASN A 303 -33.03 26.06 28.29
CA ASN A 303 -32.02 26.32 29.31
C ASN A 303 -31.18 27.57 29.01
N ARG A 304 -30.83 27.82 27.74
CA ARG A 304 -30.14 29.06 27.34
C ARG A 304 -30.99 30.31 27.56
N ARG A 305 -32.31 30.25 27.33
CA ARG A 305 -33.22 31.37 27.59
C ARG A 305 -33.37 31.67 29.09
N LEU A 306 -33.34 30.64 29.93
CA LEU A 306 -33.42 30.79 31.38
C LEU A 306 -32.14 31.38 31.98
N GLN A 307 -30.97 31.09 31.40
CA GLN A 307 -29.68 31.66 31.85
C GLN A 307 -29.43 33.12 31.46
N ILE A 308 -30.13 33.65 30.45
CA ILE A 308 -30.05 35.08 30.07
C ILE A 308 -30.99 35.96 30.92
N SER A 309 -31.93 35.31 31.63
CA SER A 309 -32.99 35.98 32.42
C SER A 309 -32.66 36.10 33.91
N GLY A 310 -31.43 35.80 34.33
CA GLY A 310 -30.91 35.96 35.70
C GLY A 310 -29.62 36.75 35.70
#